data_AF-A0A7V7WIU2-F1
#
_entry.id   AF-A0A7V7WIU2-F1
#
_cell.length_a   1.000
_cell.length_b   1.000
_cell.length_c   1.000
_cell.angle_alpha   90.00
_cell.angle_beta   90.00
_cell.angle_gamma   90.00
#
_symmetry.space_group_name_H-M   'P 1'
#
loop_
_entity.id
_entity.type
_entity.pdbx_description
1 polymer ?
#
loop_
_entity_poly.entity_id
_entity_poly.type
_entity_poly.pdbx_seq_one_letter_code
_entity_poly.pdbx_strand_id
1 'polypeptide(L)' 'MPDTAHRDTFARDHLPPREQWPELIFNRPELAYPHRLNCAAALLDDRVAQGHGERPALWSLVD' A
#
# COMPACT_ATOMS: atom_id res chain seq x y z
N MET A 1 -3.24 -11.82 21.26
CA MET A 1 -2.87 -10.60 20.49
C MET A 1 -4.09 -10.26 19.66
N PRO A 2 -4.70 -9.06 19.73
CA PRO A 2 -5.98 -8.90 19.07
C PRO A 2 -5.76 -8.85 17.55
N ASP A 3 -6.49 -9.72 16.86
CA ASP A 3 -6.52 -9.88 15.41
C ASP A 3 -7.02 -8.61 14.70
N THR A 4 -6.14 -7.65 14.46
CA THR A 4 -6.49 -6.44 13.69
C THR A 4 -6.30 -6.59 12.19
N ALA A 5 -5.74 -7.72 11.72
CA ALA A 5 -5.61 -8.01 10.29
C ALA A 5 -6.95 -8.47 9.72
N HIS A 6 -7.93 -7.56 9.67
CA HIS A 6 -9.22 -7.82 9.05
C HIS A 6 -9.00 -8.25 7.60
N ARG A 7 -9.58 -9.39 7.21
CA ARG A 7 -9.51 -9.87 5.84
C ARG A 7 -10.48 -9.05 4.99
N ASP A 8 -10.02 -7.90 4.51
CA ASP A 8 -10.75 -7.09 3.54
C ASP A 8 -10.66 -7.73 2.15
N THR A 9 -11.79 -8.18 1.62
CA THR A 9 -11.88 -8.77 0.28
C THR A 9 -12.46 -7.80 -0.74
N PHE A 10 -12.90 -6.59 -0.36
CA PHE A 10 -13.66 -5.68 -1.22
C PHE A 10 -12.95 -5.41 -2.54
N ALA A 11 -11.70 -4.91 -2.49
CA ALA A 11 -10.96 -4.59 -3.70
C ALA A 11 -10.72 -5.84 -4.58
N ARG A 12 -10.47 -7.00 -3.96
CA ARG A 12 -10.23 -8.27 -4.66
C ARG A 12 -11.50 -8.81 -5.34
N ASP A 13 -12.64 -8.65 -4.68
CA ASP A 13 -13.94 -9.15 -5.15
C ASP A 13 -14.52 -8.27 -6.27
N HIS A 14 -14.07 -7.02 -6.39
CA HIS A 14 -14.53 -6.05 -7.39
C HIS A 14 -13.49 -5.78 -8.50
N LEU A 15 -12.51 -6.67 -8.67
CA LEU A 15 -11.60 -6.57 -9.81
C LEU A 15 -12.36 -6.80 -11.13
N PRO A 16 -11.94 -6.17 -12.23
CA PRO A 16 -12.55 -6.42 -13.54
C PRO A 16 -12.37 -7.88 -13.96
N PRO A 17 -13.07 -8.35 -15.03
CA PRO A 17 -12.77 -9.63 -15.65
C PRO A 17 -11.29 -9.78 -15.95
N ARG A 18 -10.75 -10.99 -15.80
CA ARG A 18 -9.29 -11.25 -15.82
C ARG A 18 -8.65 -10.91 -17.17
N GLU A 19 -9.42 -10.95 -18.24
CA GLU A 19 -9.01 -10.57 -19.60
C GLU A 19 -8.73 -9.06 -19.73
N GLN A 20 -9.25 -8.26 -18.80
CA GLN A 20 -9.06 -6.80 -18.75
C GLN A 20 -7.93 -6.40 -17.79
N TRP A 21 -7.29 -7.37 -17.12
CA TRP A 21 -6.22 -7.07 -16.19
C TRP A 21 -4.97 -6.64 -16.97
N PRO A 22 -4.20 -5.67 -16.43
CA PRO A 22 -2.87 -5.42 -16.94
C PRO A 22 -1.95 -6.62 -16.62
N GLU A 23 -0.78 -6.65 -17.28
CA GLU A 23 0.28 -7.54 -16.86
C GLU A 23 0.76 -7.15 -15.45
N LEU A 24 0.72 -8.11 -14.52
CA LEU A 24 1.15 -7.91 -13.15
C LEU A 24 2.57 -8.45 -12.97
N ILE A 25 3.55 -7.56 -12.88
CA ILE A 25 4.98 -7.90 -12.77
C ILE A 25 5.38 -7.93 -11.29
N PHE A 26 5.52 -9.14 -10.71
CA PHE A 26 5.84 -9.34 -9.29
C PHE A 26 7.27 -9.80 -9.00
N ASN A 27 8.08 -10.05 -10.03
CA ASN A 27 9.43 -10.61 -9.89
C ASN A 27 10.54 -9.54 -9.75
N ARG A 28 10.15 -8.29 -9.56
CA ARG A 28 11.07 -7.18 -9.40
C ARG A 28 11.75 -7.22 -8.03
N PRO A 29 13.08 -6.98 -7.93
CA PRO A 29 13.79 -7.01 -6.65
C PRO A 29 13.26 -5.96 -5.67
N GLU A 30 12.74 -4.84 -6.16
CA GLU A 30 12.16 -3.78 -5.32
C GLU A 30 10.83 -4.17 -4.67
N LEU A 31 10.19 -5.26 -5.11
CA LEU A 31 8.91 -5.77 -4.58
C LEU A 31 9.09 -6.89 -3.55
N ALA A 32 10.31 -7.16 -3.09
CA ALA A 32 10.63 -8.16 -2.08
C ALA A 32 10.25 -7.69 -0.65
N TYR A 33 8.96 -7.45 -0.42
CA TYR A 33 8.44 -7.03 0.87
C TYR A 33 8.40 -8.18 1.88
N PRO A 34 8.50 -7.88 3.20
CA PRO A 34 8.29 -8.88 4.23
C PRO A 34 6.86 -9.43 4.20
N HIS A 35 6.68 -10.66 4.70
CA HIS A 35 5.36 -11.33 4.74
C HIS A 35 4.29 -10.53 5.50
N ARG A 36 4.71 -9.68 6.45
CA ARG A 36 3.86 -8.72 7.12
C ARG A 36 4.53 -7.35 7.11
N LEU A 37 3.77 -6.35 6.72
CA LEU A 37 4.19 -4.96 6.71
C LEU A 37 3.06 -4.12 7.31
N ASN A 38 3.41 -3.20 8.21
CA ASN A 38 2.50 -2.14 8.60
C ASN A 38 2.74 -0.94 7.67
N CYS A 39 1.80 -0.71 6.74
CA CYS A 39 1.93 0.37 5.76
C CYS A 39 1.99 1.76 6.41
N ALA A 40 1.29 1.99 7.53
CA ALA A 40 1.34 3.29 8.21
C ALA A 40 2.74 3.57 8.74
N ALA A 41 3.36 2.58 9.39
CA ALA A 41 4.73 2.72 9.89
C ALA A 41 5.74 2.95 8.75
N ALA A 42 5.71 2.08 7.72
CA ALA A 42 6.69 2.14 6.64
C ALA A 42 6.54 3.37 5.73
N LEU A 43 5.30 3.82 5.47
CA LEU A 43 5.04 4.92 4.55
C LEU A 43 4.98 6.29 5.24
N LEU A 44 4.65 6.35 6.54
CA LEU A 44 4.53 7.61 7.27
C LEU A 44 5.60 7.74 8.35
N ASP A 45 5.60 6.87 9.37
CA ASP A 45 6.48 7.02 10.53
C ASP A 45 7.96 7.07 10.12
N ASP A 46 8.38 6.15 9.25
CA ASP A 46 9.74 6.11 8.73
C ASP A 46 10.11 7.39 7.95
N ARG A 47 9.15 7.96 7.20
CA ARG A 47 9.39 9.18 6.42
C ARG A 47 9.53 10.40 7.33
N VAL A 48 8.73 10.47 8.39
CA VAL A 48 8.87 11.52 9.43
C VAL A 48 10.23 11.39 10.11
N ALA A 49 10.63 10.19 10.52
CA ALA A 49 11.93 9.92 11.16
C ALA A 49 13.12 10.28 10.25
N GLN A 50 12.97 10.17 8.93
CA GLN A 50 13.96 10.58 7.93
C GLN A 50 14.00 12.12 7.69
N GLY A 51 13.23 12.91 8.46
CA GLY A 51 13.21 14.37 8.35
C GLY A 51 12.29 14.91 7.26
N HIS A 52 11.35 14.10 6.78
CA HIS A 52 10.39 14.52 5.74
C HIS A 52 9.00 14.89 6.28
N GLY A 53 8.84 15.05 7.61
CA GLY A 53 7.53 15.27 8.24
C GLY A 53 6.76 16.49 7.72
N GLU A 54 7.47 17.57 7.36
CA GLU A 54 6.84 18.80 6.85
C GLU A 54 6.54 18.76 5.34
N ARG A 55 6.89 17.66 4.64
CA ARG A 55 6.64 17.55 3.20
C ARG A 55 5.20 17.10 2.95
N PRO A 56 4.45 17.75 2.04
CA PRO A 56 3.12 17.29 1.67
C PRO A 56 3.14 15.84 1.19
N ALA A 57 2.36 14.99 1.85
CA ALA A 57 2.24 13.56 1.52
C ALA A 57 1.16 13.29 0.46
N LEU A 58 0.10 14.10 0.44
CA LEU A 58 -1.01 13.99 -0.50
C LEU A 58 -1.28 15.35 -1.13
N TRP A 59 -1.38 15.38 -2.46
CA TRP A 59 -1.95 16.49 -3.21
C TRP A 59 -3.26 16.01 -3.81
N SER A 60 -4.37 16.55 -3.33
CA SER A 60 -5.68 16.32 -3.94
C SER A 60 -6.17 17.61 -4.56
N LEU A 61 -6.81 17.50 -5.73
CA LEU A 61 -7.67 18.57 -6.19
C LEU A 61 -8.84 18.66 -5.19
N VAL A 62 -9.07 19.86 -4.66
CA VAL A 62 -10.26 20.15 -3.89
C VAL A 62 -11.18 20.87 -4.87
N ASP A 63 -12.24 20.20 -5.29
CA ASP A 63 -13.40 20.85 -5.89
C ASP A 63 -14.29 21.43 -4.78
#